data_AF-A0A4D9DIA5-F1
#
_entry.id   AF-A0A4D9DIA5-F1
#
_cell.length_a   1.000
_cell.length_b   1.000
_cell.length_c   1.000
_cell.angle_alpha   90.00
_cell.angle_beta   90.00
_cell.angle_gamma   90.00
#
_symmetry.space_group_name_H-M   'P 1'
#
loop_
_entity.id
_entity.type
_entity.pdbx_description
1 polymer ?
#
loop_
_entity_poly.entity_id
_entity_poly.type
_entity_poly.pdbx_seq_one_letter_code
_entity_poly.pdbx_strand_id
1 'polypeptide(L)'
;MKLQLLTALGALAGTACSLLAEGIGEAATAWILPFTAGGFIYVGTVSVIPELLRDAAPLQSLLEVLGLVCGVAMMVLIAHYE
;
A
#
# COMPACT_ATOMS: atom_id res chain seq x y z
N MET A 1 16.34 -1.20 11.89
CA MET A 1 15.52 -2.01 12.81
C MET A 1 14.55 -1.20 13.65
N LYS A 2 14.98 -0.15 14.37
CA LYS A 2 14.07 0.66 15.23
C LYS A 2 12.89 1.30 14.48
N LEU A 3 13.08 1.73 13.23
CA LEU A 3 12.03 2.33 12.39
C LEU A 3 10.92 1.34 11.99
N GLN A 4 11.26 0.10 11.66
CA GLN A 4 10.26 -0.93 11.32
C GLN A 4 9.41 -1.34 12.51
N LEU A 5 10.01 -1.37 13.70
CA LEU A 5 9.27 -1.63 14.94
C LEU A 5 8.27 -0.50 15.22
N LEU A 6 8.66 0.75 14.98
CA LEU A 6 7.77 1.90 15.12
C LEU A 6 6.59 1.84 14.15
N THR A 7 6.81 1.50 12.88
CA THR A 7 5.72 1.35 11.90
C THR A 7 4.78 0.19 12.25
N ALA A 8 5.33 -0.91 12.75
CA ALA A 8 4.53 -2.04 13.21
C ALA A 8 3.66 -1.68 14.44
N LEU A 9 4.25 -0.98 15.42
CA LEU A 9 3.49 -0.49 16.58
C LEU A 9 2.40 0.51 16.18
N GLY A 10 2.66 1.37 15.19
CA GLY A 10 1.65 2.26 14.62
C GLY A 10 0.47 1.50 13.99
N ALA A 11 0.74 0.44 13.24
CA ALA A 11 -0.30 -0.40 12.63
C ALA A 11 -1.15 -1.13 13.69
N LEU A 12 -0.50 -1.67 14.73
CA LEU A 12 -1.20 -2.31 15.86
C LEU A 12 -2.07 -1.31 16.63
N ALA A 13 -1.54 -0.12 16.91
CA ALA A 13 -2.30 0.94 17.57
C ALA A 13 -3.51 1.40 16.74
N GLY A 14 -3.34 1.59 15.42
CA GLY A 14 -4.44 1.92 14.52
C GLY A 14 -5.53 0.86 14.50
N THR A 15 -5.15 -0.43 14.50
CA THR A 15 -6.09 -1.55 14.58
C THR A 15 -6.85 -1.55 15.91
N ALA A 16 -6.15 -1.36 17.04
CA ALA A 16 -6.77 -1.29 18.35
C ALA A 16 -7.76 -0.11 18.45
N CYS A 17 -7.37 1.07 17.97
CA CYS A 17 -8.26 2.24 17.91
C CYS A 17 -9.49 1.99 17.04
N SER A 18 -9.33 1.34 15.89
CA SER A 18 -10.44 0.99 14.98
C SER A 18 -11.47 0.08 15.66
N LEU A 19 -11.00 -0.96 16.37
CA LEU A 19 -11.86 -1.89 17.09
C LEU A 19 -12.58 -1.23 18.28
N LEU A 20 -11.93 -0.29 18.98
CA LEU A 20 -12.55 0.45 20.09
C LEU A 20 -13.59 1.49 19.61
N ALA A 21 -13.47 1.96 18.37
CA ALA A 21 -14.36 2.93 17.74
C ALA A 21 -15.58 2.28 17.06
N GLU A 22 -16.09 1.20 17.64
CA GLU A 22 -17.20 0.42 17.10
C GLU A 22 -18.43 1.31 16.81
N GLY A 23 -19.02 1.17 15.61
CA GLY A 23 -20.20 1.94 15.18
C GLY A 23 -19.95 3.17 14.30
N ILE A 24 -18.70 3.63 14.14
CA ILE A 24 -18.32 4.74 13.22
C ILE A 24 -17.84 4.22 11.85
N GLY A 25 -17.92 2.91 11.62
CA GLY A 25 -17.23 2.19 10.54
C GLY A 25 -17.47 2.75 9.13
N GLU A 26 -18.71 3.05 8.74
CA GLU A 26 -18.99 3.60 7.40
C GLU A 26 -18.43 5.01 7.20
N ALA A 27 -18.59 5.90 8.19
CA ALA A 27 -18.09 7.27 8.09
C ALA A 27 -16.56 7.33 8.15
N ALA A 28 -15.94 6.47 8.97
CA ALA A 28 -14.50 6.35 9.09
C ALA A 28 -13.88 5.76 7.81
N THR A 29 -14.46 4.68 7.27
CA THR A 29 -13.97 4.05 6.02
C THR A 29 -14.08 4.99 4.83
N ALA A 30 -15.14 5.80 4.74
CA ALA A 30 -15.33 6.77 3.66
C ALA A 30 -14.17 7.76 3.49
N TRP A 31 -13.46 8.12 4.57
CA TRP A 31 -12.38 9.11 4.54
C TRP A 31 -11.00 8.46 4.70
N ILE A 32 -10.90 7.39 5.49
CA ILE A 32 -9.63 6.68 5.72
C ILE A 32 -9.21 5.92 4.46
N LEU A 33 -10.12 5.26 3.73
CA LEU A 33 -9.78 4.57 2.48
C LEU A 33 -9.16 5.51 1.43
N PRO A 34 -9.79 6.63 1.02
CA PRO A 34 -9.20 7.49 0.01
C PRO A 34 -7.91 8.14 0.48
N PHE A 35 -7.79 8.48 1.77
CA PHE A 35 -6.55 9.02 2.32
C PHE A 35 -5.40 8.00 2.23
N THR A 36 -5.63 6.77 2.70
CA THR A 36 -4.62 5.71 2.68
C THR A 36 -4.29 5.24 1.26
N ALA A 37 -5.29 5.02 0.42
CA ALA A 37 -5.12 4.68 -0.98
C ALA A 37 -4.31 5.75 -1.72
N GLY A 38 -4.67 7.03 -1.54
CA GLY A 38 -3.93 8.16 -2.12
C GLY A 38 -2.47 8.20 -1.67
N GLY A 39 -2.21 7.95 -0.38
CA GLY A 39 -0.85 7.85 0.17
C GLY A 39 -0.04 6.73 -0.48
N PHE A 40 -0.60 5.52 -0.60
CA PHE A 40 0.08 4.40 -1.26
C PHE A 40 0.31 4.63 -2.75
N ILE A 41 -0.65 5.24 -3.46
CA ILE A 41 -0.49 5.61 -4.87
C ILE A 41 0.63 6.65 -5.02
N TYR A 42 0.70 7.66 -4.14
CA TYR A 42 1.76 8.66 -4.17
C TYR A 42 3.14 8.03 -3.94
N VAL A 43 3.29 7.20 -2.90
CA VAL A 43 4.55 6.49 -2.63
C VAL A 43 4.94 5.62 -3.82
N GLY A 44 4.00 4.86 -4.38
CA GLY A 44 4.25 4.00 -5.54
C GLY A 44 4.68 4.78 -6.78
N THR A 45 3.95 5.84 -7.12
CA THR A 45 4.12 6.55 -8.41
C THR A 45 5.17 7.64 -8.40
N VAL A 46 5.35 8.35 -7.28
CA VAL A 46 6.24 9.51 -7.20
C VAL A 46 7.58 9.15 -6.53
N SER A 47 7.60 8.15 -5.65
CA SER A 47 8.84 7.72 -5.00
C SER A 47 9.41 6.44 -5.62
N VAL A 48 8.66 5.34 -5.59
CA VAL A 48 9.19 4.02 -5.95
C VAL A 48 9.40 3.84 -7.45
N ILE A 49 8.41 4.15 -8.29
CA ILE A 49 8.53 3.99 -9.76
C ILE A 49 9.72 4.81 -10.32
N PRO A 50 9.87 6.12 -10.02
CA PRO A 50 10.99 6.89 -10.55
C PRO A 50 12.34 6.40 -10.05
N GLU A 51 12.42 5.93 -8.80
CA GLU A 51 13.66 5.38 -8.22
C GLU A 51 14.07 4.06 -8.87
N LEU A 52 13.10 3.18 -9.19
CA LEU A 52 13.36 1.92 -9.91
C LEU A 52 13.85 2.16 -11.34
N LEU A 53 13.26 3.12 -12.07
CA LEU A 53 13.60 3.37 -13.47
C LEU A 53 14.82 4.27 -13.70
N ARG A 54 15.39 4.90 -12.66
CA ARG A 54 16.41 5.96 -12.78
C ARG A 54 17.67 5.55 -13.54
N ASP A 55 18.06 4.27 -13.49
CA ASP A 55 19.23 3.70 -14.19
C ASP A 55 18.95 2.32 -14.81
N ALA A 56 17.67 2.01 -15.09
CA ALA A 56 17.26 0.69 -15.55
C ALA A 56 17.56 0.46 -17.03
N ALA A 57 18.18 -0.68 -17.36
CA ALA A 57 18.24 -1.18 -18.73
C ALA A 57 16.81 -1.46 -19.27
N PRO A 58 16.56 -1.37 -20.59
CA PRO A 58 15.22 -1.54 -21.15
C PRO A 58 14.58 -2.90 -20.80
N LEU A 59 15.38 -3.96 -20.71
CA LEU A 59 14.91 -5.28 -20.28
C LEU A 59 14.56 -5.32 -18.78
N GLN A 60 15.35 -4.64 -17.94
CA GLN A 60 15.11 -4.58 -16.50
C GLN A 60 13.84 -3.78 -16.19
N SER A 61 13.65 -2.64 -16.87
CA SER A 61 12.41 -1.86 -16.76
C SER A 61 11.17 -2.66 -17.16
N LEU A 62 11.27 -3.49 -18.21
CA LEU A 62 10.18 -4.41 -18.58
C LEU A 62 9.88 -5.43 -17.48
N LEU A 63 10.90 -6.02 -16.85
CA LEU A 63 10.72 -6.96 -15.74
C LEU A 63 10.13 -6.29 -14.50
N GLU A 64 10.51 -5.05 -14.20
CA GLU A 64 9.94 -4.27 -13.09
C GLU A 64 8.45 -3.96 -13.32
N VAL A 65 8.08 -3.56 -14.55
CA VAL A 65 6.67 -3.36 -14.92
C VAL A 65 5.88 -4.67 -14.85
N LEU A 66 6.44 -5.78 -15.33
CA LEU A 66 5.80 -7.09 -15.20
C LEU A 66 5.65 -7.51 -13.73
N GLY A 67 6.65 -7.21 -12.89
CA GLY A 67 6.59 -7.43 -11.45
C GLY A 67 5.48 -6.62 -10.78
N LEU A 68 5.34 -5.34 -11.15
CA LEU A 68 4.26 -4.48 -10.68
C LEU A 68 2.89 -5.03 -11.09
N VAL A 69 2.71 -5.40 -12.36
CA VAL A 69 1.46 -5.99 -12.87
C VAL A 69 1.15 -7.32 -12.18
N CYS A 70 2.16 -8.15 -11.95
CA CYS A 70 2.03 -9.41 -11.21
C CYS A 70 1.55 -9.17 -9.77
N GLY A 71 2.15 -8.18 -9.08
CA GLY A 71 1.74 -7.79 -7.73
C GLY A 71 0.27 -7.32 -7.68
N VAL A 72 -0.15 -6.47 -8.63
CA VAL A 72 -1.55 -6.03 -8.73
C VAL A 72 -2.48 -7.19 -9.04
N ALA A 73 -2.11 -8.07 -9.97
CA ALA A 73 -2.89 -9.27 -10.29
C ALA A 73 -3.08 -10.17 -9.06
N MET A 74 -2.03 -10.33 -8.23
CA MET A 74 -2.13 -11.07 -6.97
C MET A 74 -3.11 -10.41 -6.00
N MET A 75 -3.07 -9.07 -5.85
CA MET A 75 -4.03 -8.35 -5.00
C MET A 75 -5.48 -8.49 -5.50
N VAL A 76 -5.70 -8.44 -6.81
CA VAL A 76 -7.03 -8.65 -7.41
C VAL A 76 -7.52 -10.08 -7.21
N LEU A 77 -6.64 -11.08 -7.34
CA LEU A 77 -6.99 -12.47 -7.04
C LEU A 77 -7.43 -12.61 -5.59
N ILE A 78 -6.65 -12.10 -4.63
CA ILE A 78 -7.00 -12.14 -3.21
C ILE A 78 -8.37 -11.47 -2.99
N ALA A 79 -8.59 -10.29 -3.54
CA ALA A 79 -9.87 -9.57 -3.40
C ALA A 79 -11.07 -10.28 -4.03
N HIS A 80 -10.86 -11.27 -4.91
CA HIS A 80 -11.95 -12.10 -5.45
C HIS A 80 -12.25 -13.33 -4.59
N TYR A 81 -11.29 -13.79 -3.80
CA TYR A 81 -11.41 -14.95 -2.90
C TYR A 81 -11.69 -14.56 -1.44
N GLU A 82 -11.50 -13.29 -1.08
CA GLU A 82 -11.86 -12.67 0.21
C GLU A 82 -13.33 -12.25 0.24
#